data_AF-A0AAU3JKQ8-F1
#
_entry.id   AF-A0AAU3JKQ8-F1
#
_cell.length_a   1.000
_cell.length_b   1.000
_cell.length_c   1.000
_cell.angle_alpha   90.00
_cell.angle_beta   90.00
_cell.angle_gamma   90.00
#
_symmetry.space_group_name_H-M   'P 1'
#
loop_
_entity.id
_entity.type
_entity.pdbx_description
1 polymer ?
#
loop_
_entity_poly.entity_id
_entity_poly.type
_entity_poly.pdbx_seq_one_letter_code
_entity_poly.pdbx_strand_id
1 'polypeptide(L)'
;MYDKLEGQLAFGYLRISDDREGKELGVQRQEEDIRKLAVRLGVTLVRIYRDNDISASTNSSEHRADYEDMLGQLEAGPVRIVLAYTKSRLTRKPEENERQVKLGRFHGVQYHYVRGQALNLQDSQDRTWDRIQNAMDAGTAEVIQELTLRQKEQNAREGKWDGGCRTFGYGLVIGFDPVKGKDIIDPLCLAMRS
;
A
#
# COMPACT_ATOMS: atom_id res chain seq x y z
N MET A 1 25.71 10.38 -7.25
CA MET A 1 25.70 11.80 -7.64
C MET A 1 24.57 11.92 -8.65
N TYR A 2 23.45 12.52 -8.29
CA TYR A 2 22.30 12.60 -9.20
C TYR A 2 22.68 13.51 -10.37
N ASP A 3 22.70 12.99 -11.59
CA ASP A 3 22.64 13.85 -12.76
C ASP A 3 21.40 14.73 -12.60
N LYS A 4 21.60 16.05 -12.68
CA LYS A 4 20.50 17.01 -12.57
C LYS A 4 19.55 16.75 -13.73
N LEU A 5 18.35 16.27 -13.44
CA LEU A 5 17.28 16.01 -14.40
C LEU A 5 16.55 17.33 -14.76
N GLU A 6 17.29 18.44 -14.78
CA GLU A 6 16.75 19.79 -14.89
C GLU A 6 15.90 19.93 -16.17
N GLY A 7 14.67 20.39 -16.01
CA GLY A 7 13.73 20.63 -17.10
C GLY A 7 13.01 19.38 -17.64
N GLN A 8 13.30 18.18 -17.13
CA GLN A 8 12.58 16.97 -17.55
C GLN A 8 11.18 16.89 -16.97
N LEU A 9 10.29 16.21 -17.67
CA LEU A 9 8.92 15.96 -17.23
C LEU A 9 8.86 14.74 -16.31
N ALA A 10 8.07 14.83 -15.25
CA ALA A 10 7.86 13.76 -14.29
C ALA A 10 6.39 13.54 -13.97
N PHE A 11 6.02 12.29 -13.67
CA PHE A 11 4.76 11.93 -13.04
C PHE A 11 4.97 11.66 -11.55
N GLY A 12 3.99 12.03 -10.73
CA GLY A 12 3.92 11.67 -9.32
C GLY A 12 2.91 10.54 -9.11
N TYR A 13 3.19 9.64 -8.17
CA TYR A 13 2.26 8.59 -7.79
C TYR A 13 2.04 8.56 -6.28
N LEU A 14 0.76 8.58 -5.87
CA LEU A 14 0.33 8.51 -4.48
C LEU A 14 -0.62 7.32 -4.27
N ARG A 15 -0.42 6.61 -3.17
CA ARG A 15 -1.36 5.57 -2.72
C ARG A 15 -1.92 5.93 -1.34
N ILE A 16 -3.24 6.05 -1.26
CA ILE A 16 -3.96 6.47 -0.05
C ILE A 16 -4.48 5.20 0.64
N SER A 17 -4.07 4.91 1.88
CA SER A 17 -4.66 3.83 2.68
C SER A 17 -5.85 4.33 3.52
N ASP A 18 -6.85 3.46 3.74
CA ASP A 18 -8.06 3.77 4.51
C ASP A 18 -7.79 3.79 6.03
N ASP A 19 -7.15 4.84 6.54
CA ASP A 19 -7.07 5.12 7.99
C ASP A 19 -8.07 6.24 8.35
N ARG A 20 -9.18 5.88 9.00
CA ARG A 20 -10.34 6.76 9.20
C ARG A 20 -10.09 8.00 10.07
N GLU A 21 -9.02 8.06 10.86
CA GLU A 21 -8.75 9.18 11.80
C GLU A 21 -7.61 10.12 11.39
N GLY A 22 -6.78 9.79 10.37
CA GLY A 22 -5.57 10.57 10.01
C GLY A 22 -5.43 10.97 8.53
N LYS A 23 -6.51 10.81 7.75
CA LYS A 23 -6.57 10.73 6.29
C LYS A 23 -6.01 11.91 5.50
N GLU A 24 -6.41 13.14 5.82
CA GLU A 24 -6.05 14.29 4.98
C GLU A 24 -4.60 14.73 5.22
N LEU A 25 -4.14 14.69 6.48
CA LEU A 25 -2.79 15.06 6.86
C LEU A 25 -1.73 14.11 6.28
N GLY A 26 -2.02 12.80 6.21
CA GLY A 26 -1.07 11.81 5.70
C GLY A 26 -0.85 11.89 4.18
N VAL A 27 -1.90 12.18 3.41
CA VAL A 27 -1.83 12.27 1.94
C VAL A 27 -1.24 13.61 1.51
N GLN A 28 -1.65 14.70 2.15
CA GLN A 28 -1.09 16.03 1.86
C GLN A 28 0.42 16.07 2.12
N ARG A 29 0.91 15.46 3.21
CA ARG A 29 2.35 15.33 3.49
C ARG A 29 3.10 14.55 2.41
N GLN A 30 2.54 13.44 1.94
CA GLN A 30 3.15 12.67 0.85
C GLN A 30 3.21 13.46 -0.46
N GLU A 31 2.15 14.20 -0.78
CA GLU A 31 2.12 15.07 -1.96
C GLU A 31 3.16 16.19 -1.86
N GLU A 32 3.25 16.86 -0.71
CA GLU A 32 4.28 17.86 -0.44
C GLU A 32 5.69 17.30 -0.58
N ASP A 33 5.93 16.11 -0.06
CA ASP A 33 7.24 15.48 -0.12
C ASP A 33 7.63 15.09 -1.55
N ILE A 34 6.67 14.62 -2.37
CA ILE A 34 6.90 14.39 -3.81
C ILE A 34 7.20 15.71 -4.53
N ARG A 35 6.49 16.80 -4.22
CA ARG A 35 6.79 18.12 -4.80
C ARG A 35 8.16 18.62 -4.39
N LYS A 36 8.57 18.45 -3.13
CA LYS A 36 9.92 18.79 -2.65
C LYS A 36 10.99 17.97 -3.37
N LEU A 37 10.73 16.68 -3.62
CA LEU A 37 11.61 15.83 -4.40
C LEU A 37 11.72 16.32 -5.85
N ALA A 38 10.61 16.70 -6.48
CA ALA A 38 10.60 17.24 -7.84
C ALA A 38 11.48 18.50 -7.95
N VAL A 39 11.32 19.43 -7.01
CA VAL A 39 12.14 20.66 -6.92
C VAL A 39 13.62 20.32 -6.74
N ARG A 40 13.95 19.36 -5.86
CA ARG A 40 15.34 18.94 -5.61
C ARG A 40 16.00 18.35 -6.86
N LEU A 41 15.24 17.61 -7.67
CA LEU A 41 15.73 16.98 -8.90
C LEU A 41 15.70 17.94 -10.11
N GLY A 42 15.04 19.10 -9.98
CA GLY A 42 14.87 20.07 -11.06
C GLY A 42 13.85 19.65 -12.13
N VAL A 43 12.96 18.70 -11.81
CA VAL A 43 11.99 18.14 -12.75
C VAL A 43 10.63 18.86 -12.64
N THR A 44 9.92 18.92 -13.76
CA THR A 44 8.56 19.49 -13.84
C THR A 44 7.52 18.40 -13.64
N LEU A 45 6.75 18.50 -12.58
CA LEU A 45 5.67 17.55 -12.28
C LEU A 45 4.45 17.83 -13.17
N VAL A 46 4.16 16.94 -14.12
CA VAL A 46 3.09 17.09 -15.11
C VAL A 46 1.74 16.69 -14.54
N ARG A 47 1.70 15.57 -13.82
CA ARG A 47 0.49 15.00 -13.24
C ARG A 47 0.83 14.17 -12.01
N ILE A 48 -0.06 14.16 -11.04
CA ILE A 48 -0.01 13.26 -9.88
C ILE A 48 -1.17 12.29 -9.99
N TYR A 49 -0.87 11.00 -10.09
CA TYR A 49 -1.81 9.89 -10.10
C TYR A 49 -2.08 9.42 -8.67
N ARG A 50 -3.32 9.06 -8.36
CA ARG A 50 -3.77 8.75 -7.01
C ARG A 50 -4.68 7.52 -7.01
N ASP A 51 -4.27 6.45 -6.31
CA ASP A 51 -5.15 5.30 -6.06
C ASP A 51 -5.48 5.14 -4.57
N ASN A 52 -6.70 4.71 -4.29
CA ASN A 52 -7.17 4.38 -2.94
C ASN A 52 -6.98 2.88 -2.65
N ASP A 53 -6.35 2.55 -1.53
CA ASP A 53 -6.21 1.21 -0.96
C ASP A 53 -7.38 1.00 0.02
N ILE A 54 -8.59 0.85 -0.53
CA ILE A 54 -9.79 0.54 0.25
C ILE A 54 -9.78 -0.96 0.54
N SER A 55 -9.25 -1.37 1.69
CA SER A 55 -9.34 -2.77 2.12
C SER A 55 -10.04 -2.88 3.48
N ALA A 56 -11.38 -2.90 3.44
CA ALA A 56 -12.22 -3.33 4.55
C ALA A 56 -13.47 -4.12 4.08
N SER A 57 -13.32 -4.99 3.08
CA SER A 57 -14.17 -6.17 2.88
C SER A 57 -13.64 -6.95 1.68
N THR A 58 -13.55 -8.27 1.85
CA THR A 58 -13.56 -9.31 0.82
C THR A 58 -14.06 -8.78 -0.54
N ASN A 59 -13.22 -8.79 -1.57
CA ASN A 59 -13.51 -8.50 -3.01
C ASN A 59 -13.13 -7.13 -3.61
N SER A 60 -12.43 -6.22 -2.93
CA SER A 60 -11.95 -4.95 -3.54
C SER A 60 -10.50 -4.96 -4.04
N SER A 61 -9.92 -6.15 -4.25
CA SER A 61 -8.84 -6.26 -5.24
C SER A 61 -9.49 -5.92 -6.58
N GLU A 62 -9.05 -4.88 -7.31
CA GLU A 62 -8.59 -5.05 -8.71
C GLU A 62 -8.44 -3.79 -9.56
N HIS A 63 -8.89 -2.59 -9.18
CA HIS A 63 -8.81 -1.45 -10.12
C HIS A 63 -7.95 -0.28 -9.64
N ARG A 64 -6.65 -0.34 -10.00
CA ARG A 64 -5.73 0.82 -9.93
C ARG A 64 -5.76 1.57 -11.26
N ALA A 65 -6.88 2.22 -11.57
CA ALA A 65 -7.09 2.86 -12.87
C ALA A 65 -6.04 3.96 -13.13
N ASP A 66 -5.66 4.71 -12.10
CA ASP A 66 -4.68 5.77 -12.20
C ASP A 66 -3.25 5.22 -12.39
N TYR A 67 -2.93 4.09 -11.76
CA TYR A 67 -1.67 3.39 -12.00
C TYR A 67 -1.57 2.88 -13.44
N GLU A 68 -2.61 2.23 -13.95
CA GLU A 68 -2.62 1.73 -15.33
C GLU A 68 -2.57 2.86 -16.36
N ASP A 69 -3.29 3.96 -16.14
CA ASP A 69 -3.20 5.17 -16.98
C ASP A 69 -1.77 5.73 -16.96
N MET A 70 -1.14 5.83 -15.78
CA MET A 70 0.26 6.26 -15.66
C MET A 70 1.19 5.35 -16.48
N LEU A 71 1.06 4.03 -16.38
CA LEU A 71 1.91 3.10 -17.14
C LEU A 71 1.70 3.26 -18.66
N GLY A 72 0.47 3.43 -19.13
CA GLY A 72 0.17 3.69 -20.53
C GLY A 72 0.76 5.02 -21.02
N GLN A 73 0.69 6.07 -20.20
CA GLN A 73 1.29 7.37 -20.50
C GLN A 73 2.83 7.33 -20.48
N LEU A 74 3.45 6.47 -19.68
CA LEU A 74 4.90 6.25 -19.71
C LEU A 74 5.35 5.48 -20.96
N GLU A 75 4.51 4.57 -21.46
CA GLU A 75 4.78 3.77 -22.65
C GLU A 75 4.69 4.63 -23.93
N ALA A 76 3.61 5.40 -24.08
CA ALA A 76 3.30 6.17 -25.29
C ALA A 76 3.71 7.65 -25.23
N GLY A 77 3.78 8.23 -24.02
CA GLY A 77 4.02 9.66 -23.84
C GLY A 77 5.51 10.04 -23.83
N PRO A 78 5.83 11.33 -23.61
CA PRO A 78 7.20 11.84 -23.55
C PRO A 78 7.82 11.77 -22.14
N VAL A 79 7.05 11.43 -21.12
CA VAL A 79 7.49 11.44 -19.71
C VAL A 79 8.30 10.19 -19.39
N ARG A 80 9.44 10.37 -18.72
CA ARG A 80 10.39 9.28 -18.39
C ARG A 80 10.71 9.17 -16.91
N ILE A 81 10.20 10.07 -16.09
CA ILE A 81 10.51 10.11 -14.66
C ILE A 81 9.24 9.85 -13.87
N VAL A 82 9.33 8.94 -12.91
CA VAL A 82 8.27 8.66 -11.95
C VAL A 82 8.77 8.96 -10.54
N LEU A 83 8.00 9.76 -9.81
CA LEU A 83 8.23 10.11 -8.42
C LEU A 83 7.20 9.41 -7.54
N ALA A 84 7.65 8.69 -6.52
CA ALA A 84 6.78 8.05 -5.54
C ALA A 84 7.35 8.20 -4.12
N TYR A 85 6.53 7.94 -3.10
CA TYR A 85 7.02 8.05 -1.73
C TYR A 85 8.03 6.94 -1.37
N THR A 86 7.66 5.68 -1.63
CA THR A 86 8.51 4.49 -1.49
C THR A 86 8.18 3.49 -2.59
N LYS A 87 9.08 2.52 -2.83
CA LYS A 87 8.84 1.42 -3.77
C LYS A 87 7.58 0.60 -3.44
N SER A 88 7.39 0.26 -2.17
CA SER A 88 6.21 -0.47 -1.67
C SER A 88 4.87 0.25 -1.86
N ARG A 89 4.89 1.58 -2.06
CA ARG A 89 3.70 2.38 -2.41
C ARG A 89 3.40 2.33 -3.91
N LEU A 90 4.42 2.12 -4.74
CA LEU A 90 4.29 2.02 -6.19
C LEU A 90 3.95 0.59 -6.65
N THR A 91 4.64 -0.42 -6.13
CA THR A 91 4.44 -1.85 -6.43
C THR A 91 3.90 -2.61 -5.23
N ARG A 92 2.84 -3.40 -5.43
CA ARG A 92 2.28 -4.35 -4.45
C ARG A 92 2.53 -5.79 -4.86
N LYS A 93 2.62 -6.07 -6.16
CA LYS A 93 2.81 -7.42 -6.69
C LYS A 93 4.13 -7.55 -7.46
N PRO A 94 4.76 -8.73 -7.46
CA PRO A 94 5.92 -9.01 -8.31
C PRO A 94 5.65 -8.72 -9.80
N GLU A 95 4.45 -9.01 -10.31
CA GLU A 95 4.13 -8.77 -11.73
C GLU A 95 4.14 -7.27 -12.09
N GLU A 96 3.74 -6.40 -11.16
CA GLU A 96 3.79 -4.94 -11.36
C GLU A 96 5.24 -4.44 -11.44
N ASN A 97 6.14 -5.02 -10.63
CA ASN A 97 7.57 -4.70 -10.68
C ASN A 97 8.18 -5.12 -12.02
N GLU A 98 7.85 -6.30 -12.54
CA GLU A 98 8.34 -6.72 -13.86
C GLU A 98 7.91 -5.76 -14.98
N ARG A 99 6.69 -5.22 -14.92
CA ARG A 99 6.22 -4.18 -15.87
C ARG A 99 7.05 -2.91 -15.75
N GLN A 100 7.39 -2.48 -14.55
CA GLN A 100 8.26 -1.31 -14.34
C GLN A 100 9.67 -1.54 -14.88
N VAL A 101 10.23 -2.73 -14.69
CA VAL A 101 11.52 -3.11 -15.29
C VAL A 101 11.45 -3.09 -16.81
N LYS A 102 10.36 -3.58 -17.42
CA LYS A 102 10.16 -3.49 -18.88
C LYS A 102 10.12 -2.03 -19.36
N LEU A 103 9.35 -1.18 -18.70
CA LEU A 103 9.28 0.26 -19.00
C LEU A 103 10.65 0.94 -18.86
N GLY A 104 11.39 0.62 -17.81
CA GLY A 104 12.75 1.13 -17.62
C GLY A 104 13.70 0.70 -18.75
N ARG A 105 13.63 -0.57 -19.16
CA ARG A 105 14.51 -1.12 -20.21
C ARG A 105 14.21 -0.61 -21.60
N PHE A 106 12.94 -0.59 -21.99
CA PHE A 106 12.54 -0.31 -23.37
C PHE A 106 12.19 1.15 -23.61
N HIS A 107 11.67 1.84 -22.59
CA HIS A 107 11.24 3.24 -22.70
C HIS A 107 12.18 4.20 -21.96
N GLY A 108 13.12 3.71 -21.15
CA GLY A 108 14.07 4.54 -20.41
C GLY A 108 13.47 5.22 -19.19
N VAL A 109 12.44 4.61 -18.60
CA VAL A 109 11.78 5.14 -17.39
C VAL A 109 12.68 4.99 -16.17
N GLN A 110 12.80 6.06 -15.39
CA GLN A 110 13.55 6.15 -14.14
C GLN A 110 12.60 6.40 -12.96
N TYR A 111 12.87 5.73 -11.83
CA TYR A 111 12.03 5.81 -10.64
C TYR A 111 12.80 6.45 -9.50
N HIS A 112 12.26 7.54 -8.96
CA HIS A 112 12.84 8.25 -7.82
C HIS A 112 11.87 8.21 -6.65
N TYR A 113 12.43 7.95 -5.46
CA TYR A 113 11.64 7.82 -4.24
C TYR A 113 11.98 8.91 -3.24
N VAL A 114 10.97 9.40 -2.51
CA VAL A 114 11.18 10.32 -1.38
C VAL A 114 11.99 9.61 -0.29
N ARG A 115 11.61 8.37 0.02
CA ARG A 115 12.33 7.48 0.91
C ARG A 115 12.72 6.21 0.16
N GLY A 116 14.01 6.08 -0.11
CA GLY A 116 14.59 4.94 -0.82
C GLY A 116 15.70 5.39 -1.75
N GLN A 117 16.34 4.41 -2.37
CA GLN A 117 17.33 4.66 -3.41
C GLN A 117 16.61 4.91 -4.74
N ALA A 118 17.00 5.95 -5.48
CA ALA A 118 16.54 6.09 -6.85
C ALA A 118 17.09 4.96 -7.71
N LEU A 119 16.25 4.43 -8.60
CA LEU A 119 16.58 3.29 -9.43
C LEU A 119 16.46 3.70 -10.89
N ASN A 120 17.59 3.65 -11.59
CA ASN A 120 17.63 3.68 -13.04
C ASN A 120 17.63 2.23 -13.56
N LEU A 121 16.46 1.72 -13.93
CA LEU A 121 16.29 0.34 -14.37
C LEU A 121 16.89 0.03 -15.76
N GLN A 122 17.53 1.01 -16.41
CA GLN A 122 18.42 0.76 -17.54
C GLN A 122 19.72 0.07 -17.11
N ASP A 123 20.25 0.42 -15.93
CA ASP A 123 21.47 -0.14 -15.38
C ASP A 123 21.23 -1.59 -14.89
N SER A 124 22.16 -2.49 -15.22
CA SER A 124 22.12 -3.87 -14.75
C SER A 124 22.31 -3.99 -13.23
N GLN A 125 23.10 -3.09 -12.62
CA GLN A 125 23.34 -3.08 -11.18
C GLN A 125 22.07 -2.68 -10.42
N ASP A 126 21.41 -1.60 -10.83
CA ASP A 126 20.15 -1.15 -10.24
C ASP A 126 19.04 -2.20 -10.39
N ARG A 127 18.97 -2.90 -11.54
CA ARG A 127 18.04 -4.04 -11.70
C ARG A 127 18.35 -5.20 -10.76
N THR A 128 19.63 -5.46 -10.48
CA THR A 128 20.02 -6.54 -9.57
C THR A 128 19.62 -6.19 -8.14
N TRP A 129 19.90 -4.96 -7.72
CA TRP A 129 19.46 -4.44 -6.43
C TRP A 129 17.94 -4.41 -6.30
N ASP A 130 17.23 -4.03 -7.35
CA ASP A 130 15.77 -4.03 -7.37
C ASP A 130 15.20 -5.43 -7.08
N ARG A 131 15.77 -6.47 -7.71
CA ARG A 131 15.37 -7.87 -7.49
C ARG A 131 15.69 -8.37 -6.08
N ILE A 132 16.87 -8.05 -5.56
CA ILE A 132 17.26 -8.41 -4.18
C ILE A 132 16.30 -7.75 -3.20
N GLN A 133 16.00 -6.46 -3.39
CA GLN A 133 15.05 -5.73 -2.55
C GLN A 133 13.65 -6.36 -2.61
N ASN A 134 13.17 -6.71 -3.81
CA ASN A 134 11.87 -7.40 -3.95
C ASN A 134 11.83 -8.73 -3.20
N ALA A 135 12.89 -9.53 -3.29
CA ALA A 135 12.98 -10.81 -2.59
C ALA A 135 13.00 -10.63 -1.07
N MET A 136 13.73 -9.63 -0.56
CA MET A 136 13.73 -9.29 0.86
C MET A 136 12.35 -8.82 1.33
N ASP A 137 11.71 -7.93 0.57
CA ASP A 137 10.37 -7.42 0.89
C ASP A 137 9.35 -8.57 0.97
N ALA A 138 9.39 -9.52 0.01
CA ALA A 138 8.55 -10.71 0.03
C ALA A 138 8.78 -11.57 1.28
N GLY A 139 10.04 -11.86 1.63
CA GLY A 139 10.37 -12.63 2.83
C GLY A 139 9.92 -11.94 4.13
N THR A 140 10.04 -10.61 4.22
CA THR A 140 9.53 -9.88 5.39
C THR A 140 8.01 -9.96 5.52
N ALA A 141 7.29 -9.95 4.39
CA ALA A 141 5.83 -10.11 4.39
C ALA A 141 5.41 -11.50 4.88
N GLU A 142 6.12 -12.55 4.46
CA GLU A 142 5.90 -13.92 4.94
C GLU A 142 6.09 -14.03 6.46
N VAL A 143 7.18 -13.47 7.00
CA VAL A 143 7.42 -13.44 8.45
C VAL A 143 6.30 -12.71 9.20
N ILE A 144 5.85 -11.56 8.70
CA ILE A 144 4.73 -10.81 9.31
C ILE A 144 3.44 -11.65 9.28
N GLN A 145 3.17 -12.37 8.20
CA GLN A 145 2.03 -13.28 8.11
C GLN A 145 2.13 -14.40 9.14
N GLU A 146 3.28 -15.05 9.27
CA GLU A 146 3.52 -16.08 10.29
C GLU A 146 3.28 -15.55 11.71
N LEU A 147 3.83 -14.38 12.03
CA LEU A 147 3.64 -13.74 13.33
C LEU A 147 2.16 -13.39 13.59
N THR A 148 1.46 -12.90 12.57
CA THR A 148 0.04 -12.57 12.67
C THR A 148 -0.80 -13.83 12.91
N LEU A 149 -0.50 -14.93 12.22
CA LEU A 149 -1.17 -16.22 12.41
C LEU A 149 -0.90 -16.78 13.82
N ARG A 150 0.36 -16.75 14.27
CA ARG A 150 0.72 -17.18 15.64
C ARG A 150 -0.01 -16.35 16.70
N GLN A 151 -0.10 -15.03 16.52
CA GLN A 151 -0.85 -14.17 17.43
C GLN A 151 -2.35 -14.54 17.45
N LYS A 152 -2.94 -14.84 16.29
CA LYS A 152 -4.33 -15.30 16.20
C LYS A 152 -4.54 -16.64 16.90
N GLU A 153 -3.64 -17.60 16.73
CA GLU A 153 -3.68 -18.88 17.44
C GLU A 153 -3.56 -18.71 18.95
N GLN A 154 -2.64 -17.84 19.41
CA GLN A 154 -2.50 -17.53 20.83
C GLN A 154 -3.76 -16.88 21.39
N ASN A 155 -4.33 -15.90 20.69
CA ASN A 155 -5.59 -15.27 21.08
C ASN A 155 -6.71 -16.31 21.17
N ALA A 156 -6.83 -17.22 20.20
CA ALA A 156 -7.81 -18.30 20.21
C ALA A 156 -7.64 -19.25 21.41
N ARG A 157 -6.40 -19.62 21.76
CA ARG A 157 -6.11 -20.46 22.95
C ARG A 157 -6.43 -19.75 24.26
N GLU A 158 -6.17 -18.45 24.33
CA GLU A 158 -6.46 -17.62 25.50
C GLU A 158 -7.93 -17.17 25.58
N GLY A 159 -8.78 -17.62 24.64
CA GLY A 159 -10.20 -17.22 24.56
C GLY A 159 -10.41 -15.73 24.24
N LYS A 160 -9.37 -15.06 23.73
CA LYS A 160 -9.40 -13.65 23.37
C LYS A 160 -9.98 -13.47 21.98
N TRP A 161 -10.87 -12.50 21.86
CA TRP A 161 -11.42 -12.07 20.58
C TRP A 161 -10.45 -11.12 19.86
N ASP A 162 -10.03 -11.50 18.65
CA ASP A 162 -9.14 -10.81 17.70
C ASP A 162 -9.80 -9.80 16.73
N GLY A 163 -11.04 -9.34 16.97
CA GLY A 163 -11.82 -8.42 16.11
C GLY A 163 -12.77 -9.07 15.09
N GLY A 164 -13.53 -8.25 14.33
CA GLY A 164 -14.50 -8.69 13.31
C GLY A 164 -15.99 -8.56 13.72
N CYS A 165 -16.90 -8.69 12.75
CA CYS A 165 -18.34 -8.72 13.05
C CYS A 165 -18.67 -9.99 13.83
N ARG A 166 -19.33 -9.87 14.98
CA ARG A 166 -19.69 -11.02 15.83
C ARG A 166 -20.62 -11.96 15.05
N THR A 167 -20.35 -13.27 15.07
CA THR A 167 -21.29 -14.29 14.60
C THR A 167 -22.52 -14.30 15.52
N PHE A 168 -23.72 -14.37 14.94
CA PHE A 168 -24.97 -14.42 15.68
C PHE A 168 -24.97 -15.60 16.67
N GLY A 169 -25.30 -15.34 17.94
CA GLY A 169 -25.37 -16.36 19.00
C GLY A 169 -24.19 -16.46 19.97
N TYR A 170 -23.17 -15.60 19.86
CA TYR A 170 -22.04 -15.53 20.80
C TYR A 170 -21.95 -14.15 21.46
N GLY A 171 -22.19 -14.07 22.78
CA GLY A 171 -22.21 -12.83 23.57
C GLY A 171 -22.19 -13.08 25.08
N LEU A 172 -22.14 -12.01 25.88
CA LEU A 172 -22.23 -12.12 27.35
C LEU A 172 -23.64 -12.60 27.72
N VAL A 173 -23.72 -13.56 28.66
CA VAL A 173 -25.01 -13.98 29.21
C VAL A 173 -25.57 -12.83 30.05
N ILE A 174 -26.66 -12.23 29.58
CA ILE A 174 -27.35 -11.13 30.28
C ILE A 174 -28.56 -11.60 31.08
N GLY A 175 -28.93 -12.87 30.94
CA GLY A 175 -30.01 -13.47 31.72
C GLY A 175 -30.21 -14.93 31.38
N PHE A 176 -31.19 -15.56 32.02
CA PHE A 176 -31.58 -16.95 31.78
C PHE A 176 -33.09 -16.99 31.51
N ASP A 177 -33.52 -17.64 30.43
CA ASP A 177 -34.93 -17.84 30.09
C ASP A 177 -35.43 -19.12 30.80
N PRO A 178 -36.25 -19.01 31.86
CA PRO A 178 -36.72 -20.16 32.61
C PRO A 178 -37.76 -21.01 31.86
N VAL A 179 -38.37 -20.47 30.79
CA VAL A 179 -39.37 -21.19 29.98
C VAL A 179 -38.68 -22.06 28.91
N LYS A 180 -37.59 -21.55 28.33
CA LYS A 180 -36.83 -22.27 27.30
C LYS A 180 -35.61 -23.01 27.85
N GLY A 181 -35.24 -22.78 29.11
CA GLY A 181 -34.07 -23.38 29.76
C GLY A 181 -32.74 -22.96 29.10
N LYS A 182 -32.66 -21.75 28.55
CA LYS A 182 -31.50 -21.27 27.79
C LYS A 182 -31.02 -19.92 28.30
N ASP A 183 -29.71 -19.70 28.20
CA ASP A 183 -29.10 -18.41 28.46
C ASP A 183 -29.59 -17.38 27.43
N ILE A 184 -29.99 -16.20 27.93
CA ILE A 184 -30.33 -15.02 27.15
C ILE A 184 -29.03 -14.28 26.90
N ILE A 185 -28.64 -14.21 25.63
CA ILE A 185 -27.43 -13.55 25.16
C ILE A 185 -27.81 -12.16 24.65
N ASP A 186 -27.02 -11.15 25.00
CA ASP A 186 -27.28 -9.77 24.56
C ASP A 186 -27.22 -9.66 23.03
N PRO A 187 -28.33 -9.32 22.34
CA PRO A 187 -28.34 -9.16 20.90
C PRO A 187 -27.71 -7.84 20.43
N LEU A 188 -27.45 -6.89 21.34
CA LEU A 188 -27.17 -5.48 21.06
C LEU A 188 -25.96 -4.91 21.80
N CYS A 189 -25.12 -5.74 22.44
CA CYS A 189 -23.93 -5.27 23.15
C CYS A 189 -22.87 -4.71 22.19
N LEU A 190 -23.11 -3.51 21.68
CA LEU A 190 -22.09 -2.56 21.28
C LEU A 190 -21.26 -2.33 22.54
N ALA A 191 -20.02 -2.80 22.52
CA ALA A 191 -19.04 -2.41 23.52
C ALA A 191 -18.88 -0.88 23.47
N MET A 192 -19.67 -0.14 24.25
CA MET A 192 -19.23 1.13 24.80
C MET A 192 -18.10 0.78 25.76
N ARG A 193 -16.87 0.83 25.25
CA ARG A 193 -15.67 0.85 26.10
C ARG A 193 -15.70 2.15 26.90
N SER A 194 -15.70 2.04 28.22
CA SER A 194 -15.06 3.01 29.12
C SER A 194 -13.54 2.84 29.06
#